data_AF-A0A838SUC0-F1
#
_entry.id   AF-A0A838SUC0-F1
#
_cell.length_a   1.000
_cell.length_b   1.000
_cell.length_c   1.000
_cell.angle_alpha   90.00
_cell.angle_beta   90.00
_cell.angle_gamma   90.00
#
_symmetry.space_group_name_H-M   'P 1'
#
loop_
_entity.id
_entity.type
_entity.pdbx_description
1 polymer ?
#
loop_
_entity_poly.entity_id
_entity_poly.type
_entity_poly.pdbx_seq_one_letter_code
_entity_poly.pdbx_strand_id
1 'polypeptide(L)'
;MRPSLTELRAVAQPPSLTGRTSAEHWAGKLYMRRLSLHATRFLVGTPVSANTLTGLMILVGLAAAAVATVPTLWAALLTVIGIQAYLLLDCSDGEVARWRGTTGPVGVYLDRLGHYVVEAALIAAIGLRADAGHPAGWTLLG
;
A
#
# COMPACT_ATOMS: atom_id res chain seq x y z
N MET A 1 22.75 11.38 6.72
CA MET A 1 23.40 10.41 5.79
C MET A 1 22.32 9.57 5.12
N ARG A 2 22.40 9.32 3.81
CA ARG A 2 21.50 8.36 3.14
C ARG A 2 22.12 6.96 3.28
N PRO A 3 21.45 5.99 3.93
CA PRO A 3 22.03 4.66 4.12
C PRO A 3 22.25 3.96 2.78
N SER A 4 23.18 3.00 2.76
CA SER A 4 23.30 2.08 1.63
C SER A 4 22.07 1.16 1.58
N LEU A 5 21.75 0.63 0.40
CA LEU A 5 20.62 -0.31 0.26
C LEU A 5 20.84 -1.60 1.06
N THR A 6 22.10 -2.00 1.27
CA THR A 6 22.47 -3.19 2.04
C THR A 6 22.19 -2.99 3.52
N GLU A 7 22.61 -1.85 4.09
CA GLU A 7 22.33 -1.49 5.49
C GLU A 7 20.83 -1.32 5.71
N LEU A 8 20.14 -0.61 4.80
CA LEU A 8 18.70 -0.40 4.90
C LEU A 8 17.95 -1.73 4.84
N ARG A 9 18.33 -2.65 3.95
CA ARG A 9 17.72 -3.98 3.86
C ARG A 9 17.91 -4.79 5.15
N ALA A 10 19.09 -4.74 5.77
CA ALA A 10 19.37 -5.48 7.00
C ALA A 10 18.42 -5.11 8.15
N VAL A 11 18.07 -3.82 8.26
CA VAL A 11 17.16 -3.30 9.29
C VAL A 11 15.70 -3.38 8.87
N ALA A 12 15.39 -2.96 7.65
CA ALA A 12 14.04 -2.75 7.18
C ALA A 12 13.39 -4.01 6.58
N GLN A 13 14.17 -5.01 6.17
CA GLN A 13 13.68 -6.28 5.60
C GLN A 13 14.45 -7.49 6.16
N PRO A 14 14.41 -7.77 7.47
CA PRO A 14 15.09 -8.91 8.06
C PRO A 14 14.57 -10.24 7.50
N PRO A 15 15.42 -11.29 7.42
CA PRO A 15 15.05 -12.61 6.89
C PRO A 15 13.82 -13.22 7.54
N SER A 16 13.59 -12.93 8.82
CA SER A 16 12.42 -13.38 9.60
C SER A 16 11.09 -12.82 9.09
N LEU A 17 11.09 -11.65 8.44
CA LEU A 17 9.91 -11.04 7.82
C LEU A 17 9.79 -11.45 6.35
N THR A 18 10.92 -11.55 5.64
CA THR A 18 10.90 -11.87 4.20
C THR A 18 10.69 -13.34 3.90
N GLY A 19 11.06 -14.23 4.84
CA GLY A 19 11.00 -15.69 4.70
C GLY A 19 9.64 -16.32 5.04
N ARG A 20 8.67 -15.55 5.56
CA ARG A 20 7.31 -16.06 5.79
C ARG A 20 6.64 -16.37 4.46
N THR A 21 6.28 -17.63 4.25
CA THR A 21 5.46 -18.08 3.12
C THR A 21 3.98 -17.77 3.37
N SER A 22 3.63 -16.48 3.58
CA SER A 22 2.25 -16.05 3.38
C SER A 22 1.99 -15.94 1.88
N ALA A 23 0.98 -16.66 1.40
CA ALA A 23 0.58 -16.69 0.00
C ALA A 23 0.08 -15.32 -0.53
N GLU A 24 -0.28 -14.40 0.37
CA GLU A 24 -0.96 -13.13 0.11
C GLU A 24 -0.13 -12.07 -0.66
N HIS A 25 1.18 -12.26 -0.86
CA HIS A 25 2.09 -11.18 -1.30
C HIS A 25 2.98 -11.54 -2.52
N TRP A 26 2.42 -12.12 -3.58
CA TRP A 26 3.17 -12.41 -4.81
C TRP A 26 3.88 -11.17 -5.37
N ALA A 27 3.23 -9.99 -5.35
CA ALA A 27 3.78 -8.75 -5.87
C ALA A 27 4.93 -8.23 -4.99
N GLY A 28 4.77 -8.38 -3.67
CA GLY A 28 5.80 -8.08 -2.66
C GLY A 28 7.09 -8.88 -2.88
N LYS A 29 6.97 -10.19 -3.19
CA LYS A 29 8.13 -11.05 -3.48
C LYS A 29 8.76 -10.78 -4.85
N LEU A 30 7.96 -10.48 -5.87
CA LEU A 30 8.44 -10.38 -7.25
C LEU A 30 9.27 -9.11 -7.48
N TYR A 31 8.79 -7.94 -7.04
CA TYR A 31 9.50 -6.68 -7.25
C TYR A 31 9.29 -5.64 -6.15
N MET A 32 8.19 -5.68 -5.40
CA MET A 32 7.82 -4.53 -4.57
C MET A 32 8.76 -4.31 -3.39
N ARG A 33 9.31 -5.37 -2.79
CA ARG A 33 10.38 -5.27 -1.78
C ARG A 33 11.69 -4.68 -2.31
N ARG A 34 11.98 -4.80 -3.60
CA ARG A 34 13.15 -4.15 -4.20
C ARG A 34 12.85 -2.68 -4.46
N LEU A 35 11.65 -2.37 -4.96
CA LEU A 35 11.24 -1.01 -5.27
C LEU A 35 11.05 -0.15 -4.01
N SER A 36 10.41 -0.69 -2.98
CA SER A 36 10.18 -0.03 -1.68
C SER A 36 11.50 0.40 -1.04
N LEU A 37 12.54 -0.42 -1.06
CA LEU A 37 13.85 -0.03 -0.50
C LEU A 37 14.45 1.20 -1.17
N HIS A 38 14.23 1.39 -2.47
CA HIS A 38 14.68 2.60 -3.16
C HIS A 38 13.88 3.81 -2.69
N ALA A 39 12.54 3.69 -2.62
CA ALA A 39 11.66 4.74 -2.12
C ALA A 39 11.98 5.09 -0.65
N THR A 40 12.04 4.09 0.23
CA THR A 40 12.41 4.19 1.64
C THR A 40 13.76 4.86 1.81
N ARG A 41 14.77 4.54 0.99
CA ARG A 41 16.09 5.20 1.07
C ARG A 41 16.00 6.72 0.88
N PHE A 42 15.09 7.20 0.03
CA PHE A 42 14.82 8.63 -0.09
C PHE A 42 14.00 9.16 1.09
N LEU A 43 12.93 8.44 1.48
CA LEU A 43 12.01 8.84 2.55
C LEU A 43 12.68 8.92 3.92
N VAL A 44 13.62 8.03 4.22
CA VAL A 44 14.38 8.02 5.47
C VAL A 44 15.13 9.34 5.69
N GLY A 45 15.57 10.01 4.61
CA GLY A 45 16.21 11.32 4.67
C GLY A 45 15.27 12.51 4.86
N THR A 46 13.95 12.29 4.89
CA THR A 46 12.92 13.34 5.06
C THR A 46 12.35 13.32 6.49
N PRO A 47 11.69 14.37 6.98
CA PRO A 47 11.03 14.36 8.29
C PRO A 47 9.71 13.56 8.31
N VAL A 48 9.27 12.98 7.19
CA VAL A 48 7.98 12.27 7.07
C VAL A 48 7.94 11.06 8.00
N SER A 49 6.91 10.95 8.84
CA SER A 49 6.74 9.82 9.78
C SER A 49 6.15 8.58 9.09
N ALA A 50 6.31 7.40 9.69
CA ALA A 50 5.67 6.18 9.19
C ALA A 50 4.14 6.33 9.13
N ASN A 51 3.51 6.85 10.19
CA ASN A 51 2.05 7.07 10.21
C ASN A 51 1.59 8.06 9.13
N THR A 52 2.42 9.04 8.75
CA THR A 52 2.14 9.94 7.63
C THR A 52 2.13 9.18 6.30
N LEU A 53 3.05 8.24 6.12
CA LEU A 53 3.07 7.36 4.94
C LEU A 53 1.86 6.43 4.91
N THR A 54 1.45 5.87 6.05
CA THR A 54 0.21 5.08 6.17
C THR A 54 -1.03 5.92 5.83
N GLY A 55 -1.10 7.18 6.30
CA GLY A 55 -2.17 8.09 5.92
C GLY A 55 -2.20 8.37 4.41
N LEU A 56 -1.02 8.61 3.81
CA LEU A 56 -0.90 8.80 2.36
C LEU A 56 -1.29 7.53 1.58
N MET A 57 -0.89 6.35 2.08
CA MET A 57 -1.29 5.06 1.52
C MET A 57 -2.81 4.96 1.46
N ILE A 58 -3.51 5.23 2.56
CA ILE A 58 -4.98 5.19 2.61
C ILE A 58 -5.60 6.15 1.60
N LEU A 59 -5.10 7.39 1.53
CA LEU A 59 -5.60 8.39 0.58
C LEU A 59 -5.42 7.94 -0.88
N VAL A 60 -4.25 7.40 -1.22
CA VAL A 60 -3.96 6.87 -2.57
C VAL A 60 -4.84 5.68 -2.90
N GLY A 61 -5.05 4.76 -1.95
CA GLY A 61 -5.92 3.61 -2.12
C GLY A 61 -7.38 4.00 -2.34
N LEU A 62 -7.91 4.93 -1.54
CA LEU A 62 -9.26 5.47 -1.70
C LEU A 62 -9.43 6.24 -3.00
N ALA A 63 -8.42 7.02 -3.42
CA ALA A 63 -8.43 7.68 -4.72
C ALA A 63 -8.45 6.67 -5.88
N ALA A 64 -7.68 5.58 -5.77
CA ALA A 64 -7.68 4.51 -6.77
C ALA A 64 -9.05 3.81 -6.86
N ALA A 65 -9.70 3.59 -5.72
CA ALA A 65 -11.07 3.06 -5.65
C ALA A 65 -12.08 4.02 -6.29
N ALA A 66 -12.02 5.32 -5.99
CA ALA A 66 -12.89 6.31 -6.61
C ALA A 66 -12.70 6.35 -8.14
N VAL A 67 -11.46 6.35 -8.62
CA VAL A 67 -11.14 6.30 -10.06
C VAL A 67 -11.67 5.01 -10.70
N ALA A 68 -11.69 3.89 -9.97
CA ALA A 68 -12.16 2.60 -10.47
C ALA A 68 -13.65 2.61 -10.87
N THR A 69 -14.44 3.57 -10.37
CA THR A 69 -15.86 3.71 -10.73
C THR A 69 -16.07 4.27 -12.14
N VAL A 70 -15.07 4.93 -12.72
CA VAL A 70 -15.19 5.61 -14.01
C VAL A 70 -15.05 4.57 -15.15
N PRO A 71 -16.02 4.48 -16.09
CA PRO A 71 -16.06 3.42 -17.11
C PRO A 71 -15.17 3.75 -18.32
N THR A 72 -13.87 3.99 -18.09
CA THR A 72 -12.90 4.27 -19.16
C THR A 72 -11.64 3.42 -19.00
N LEU A 73 -10.96 3.13 -20.13
CA LEU A 73 -9.67 2.43 -20.11
C LEU A 73 -8.62 3.21 -19.30
N TRP A 74 -8.60 4.53 -19.42
CA TRP A 74 -7.66 5.38 -18.69
C TRP A 74 -7.89 5.32 -17.19
N ALA A 75 -9.15 5.31 -16.74
CA ALA A 75 -9.47 5.11 -15.33
C ALA A 75 -8.99 3.74 -14.83
N ALA A 76 -9.22 2.67 -15.59
CA ALA A 76 -8.73 1.34 -15.22
C ALA A 76 -7.19 1.30 -15.09
N LEU A 77 -6.46 1.93 -16.03
CA LEU A 77 -5.01 2.03 -15.96
C LEU A 77 -4.54 2.86 -14.75
N LEU A 78 -5.20 3.98 -14.47
CA LEU A 78 -4.91 4.81 -13.30
C LEU A 78 -5.20 4.09 -11.99
N THR A 79 -6.27 3.31 -11.91
CA THR A 79 -6.56 2.46 -10.74
C THR A 79 -5.45 1.44 -10.52
N VAL A 80 -5.00 0.74 -11.57
CA VAL A 80 -3.87 -0.20 -11.47
C VAL A 80 -2.63 0.53 -10.94
N ILE A 81 -2.26 1.66 -11.53
CA ILE A 81 -1.11 2.47 -11.07
C ILE A 81 -1.29 2.93 -9.61
N GLY A 82 -2.50 3.32 -9.24
CA GLY A 82 -2.85 3.72 -7.88
C GLY A 82 -2.68 2.59 -6.87
N ILE A 83 -3.13 1.38 -7.20
CA ILE A 83 -2.93 0.18 -6.37
C ILE A 83 -1.43 -0.13 -6.22
N GLN A 84 -0.65 0.03 -7.30
CA GLN A 84 0.80 -0.13 -7.24
C GLN A 84 1.46 0.90 -6.30
N ALA A 85 1.03 2.15 -6.35
CA ALA A 85 1.52 3.19 -5.46
C ALA A 85 1.11 2.94 -4.00
N TYR A 86 -0.12 2.48 -3.77
CA TYR A 86 -0.64 2.05 -2.47
C TYR A 86 0.23 0.95 -1.85
N LEU A 87 0.51 -0.14 -2.59
CA LEU A 87 1.37 -1.23 -2.12
C LEU A 87 2.82 -0.80 -1.86
N LEU A 88 3.32 0.17 -2.65
CA LEU A 88 4.65 0.73 -2.44
C LEU A 88 4.72 1.51 -1.12
N LEU A 89 3.68 2.29 -0.81
CA LEU A 89 3.59 3.10 0.41
C LEU A 89 3.44 2.23 1.66
N ASP A 90 2.59 1.19 1.60
CA ASP A 90 2.49 0.13 2.63
C ASP A 90 3.87 -0.46 2.95
N CYS A 91 4.59 -0.95 1.95
CA CYS A 91 5.93 -1.49 2.19
C CYS A 91 6.88 -0.43 2.79
N SER A 92 6.77 0.82 2.36
CA SER A 92 7.67 1.90 2.76
C SER A 92 7.42 2.39 4.19
N ASP A 93 6.17 2.41 4.66
CA ASP A 93 5.86 2.91 5.99
C ASP A 93 6.46 2.03 7.10
N GLY A 94 6.36 0.71 6.95
CA GLY A 94 6.90 -0.26 7.87
C GLY A 94 8.43 -0.30 7.80
N GLU A 95 9.00 -0.12 6.60
CA GLU A 95 10.45 0.00 6.43
C GLU A 95 11.00 1.26 7.12
N VAL A 96 10.32 2.41 6.97
CA VAL A 96 10.67 3.66 7.66
C VAL A 96 10.52 3.52 9.17
N ALA A 97 9.44 2.89 9.65
CA ALA A 97 9.21 2.65 11.08
C ALA A 97 10.33 1.80 11.70
N ARG A 98 10.72 0.72 11.02
CA ARG A 98 11.83 -0.16 11.44
C ARG A 98 13.16 0.56 11.43
N TRP A 99 13.45 1.32 10.36
CA TRP A 99 14.68 2.09 10.26
C TRP A 99 14.85 3.10 11.39
N ARG A 100 13.75 3.76 11.78
CA ARG A 100 13.77 4.80 12.82
C ARG A 100 13.53 4.27 14.23
N GLY A 101 13.26 2.98 14.40
CA GLY A 101 12.90 2.41 15.70
C GLY A 101 11.57 2.92 16.25
N THR A 102 10.66 3.39 15.39
CA THR A 102 9.35 3.93 15.76
C THR A 102 8.21 2.93 15.55
N THR A 103 8.52 1.63 15.53
CA THR A 103 7.51 0.57 15.44
C THR A 103 6.68 0.52 16.72
N GLY A 104 5.35 0.43 16.59
CA GLY A 104 4.47 0.36 17.75
C GLY A 104 3.06 -0.11 17.41
N PRO A 105 2.24 -0.45 18.43
CA PRO A 105 0.92 -1.02 18.24
C PRO A 105 -0.06 -0.07 17.52
N VAL A 106 0.08 1.24 17.75
CA VAL A 106 -0.75 2.26 17.08
C VAL A 106 -0.49 2.27 15.57
N GLY A 107 0.78 2.20 15.16
CA GLY A 107 1.14 2.15 13.74
C GLY A 107 0.61 0.88 13.08
N VAL A 108 0.78 -0.28 13.72
CA VAL A 108 0.26 -1.56 13.23
C VAL A 108 -1.27 -1.57 13.12
N TYR A 109 -1.96 -0.95 14.08
CA TYR A 109 -3.41 -0.82 14.04
C TYR A 109 -3.88 0.09 12.90
N LEU A 110 -3.26 1.26 12.76
CA LEU A 110 -3.58 2.23 11.71
C LEU A 110 -3.36 1.65 10.32
N ASP A 111 -2.23 0.98 10.13
CA ASP A 111 -1.88 0.26 8.90
C ASP A 111 -2.97 -0.75 8.51
N ARG A 112 -3.27 -1.66 9.44
CA ARG A 112 -4.26 -2.72 9.21
C ARG A 112 -5.67 -2.18 8.96
N LEU A 113 -6.08 -1.14 9.69
CA LEU A 113 -7.34 -0.46 9.44
C LEU A 113 -7.35 0.15 8.03
N GLY A 114 -6.25 0.77 7.63
CA GLY A 114 -6.06 1.35 6.30
C GLY A 114 -6.24 0.33 5.19
N HIS A 115 -5.64 -0.86 5.34
CA HIS A 115 -5.82 -1.98 4.42
C HIS A 115 -7.29 -2.37 4.27
N TYR A 116 -7.97 -2.64 5.38
CA TYR A 116 -9.38 -3.06 5.33
C TYR A 116 -10.29 -2.00 4.68
N VAL A 117 -10.05 -0.73 4.98
CA VAL A 117 -10.82 0.38 4.41
C VAL A 117 -10.60 0.48 2.90
N VAL A 118 -9.34 0.43 2.44
CA VAL A 118 -9.01 0.54 1.01
C VAL A 118 -9.51 -0.68 0.23
N GLU A 119 -9.32 -1.89 0.75
CA GLU A 119 -9.78 -3.13 0.10
C GLU A 119 -11.31 -3.15 -0.02
N ALA A 120 -12.03 -2.81 1.05
CA ALA A 120 -13.49 -2.71 1.02
C ALA A 120 -13.96 -1.65 0.01
N ALA A 121 -13.29 -0.50 -0.06
CA ALA A 121 -13.61 0.56 -1.01
C ALA A 121 -13.36 0.13 -2.46
N LEU A 122 -12.25 -0.57 -2.74
CA LEU A 122 -11.95 -1.09 -4.08
C LEU A 122 -12.99 -2.10 -4.55
N ILE A 123 -13.35 -3.04 -3.67
CA ILE A 123 -14.39 -4.03 -3.94
C ILE A 123 -15.72 -3.33 -4.22
N ALA A 124 -16.17 -2.43 -3.33
CA ALA A 124 -17.40 -1.67 -3.52
C ALA A 124 -17.41 -0.85 -4.82
N ALA A 125 -16.28 -0.24 -5.19
CA ALA A 125 -16.15 0.52 -6.42
C ALA A 125 -16.26 -0.35 -7.69
N ILE A 126 -15.70 -1.56 -7.65
CA ILE A 126 -15.82 -2.53 -8.75
C ILE A 126 -17.26 -3.00 -8.89
N GLY A 127 -17.93 -3.35 -7.79
CA GLY A 127 -19.35 -3.72 -7.78
C GLY A 127 -20.25 -2.60 -8.31
N LEU A 128 -20.04 -1.35 -7.86
CA LEU A 128 -20.76 -0.19 -8.36
C LEU A 128 -20.56 0.03 -9.86
N ARG A 129 -19.32 -0.16 -10.35
CA ARG A 129 -19.03 -0.09 -11.79
C ARG A 129 -19.73 -1.21 -12.56
N ALA A 130 -19.76 -2.42 -12.01
CA ALA A 130 -20.42 -3.56 -12.64
C ALA A 130 -21.94 -3.34 -12.78
N ASP A 131 -22.57 -2.62 -11.84
CA ASP A 131 -23.96 -2.18 -11.94
C ASP A 131 -24.15 -0.89 -12.80
N ALA A 132 -23.16 -0.49 -13.59
CA ALA A 132 -23.19 0.73 -14.40
C ALA A 132 -23.47 2.02 -13.59
N GLY A 133 -23.08 2.04 -12.31
CA GLY A 133 -23.28 3.20 -11.43
C GLY A 133 -24.65 3.27 -10.74
N HIS A 134 -25.52 2.27 -10.92
CA HIS A 134 -26.81 2.18 -10.26
C HIS A 134 -26.78 1.10 -9.18
N PRO A 135 -26.90 1.42 -7.88
CA PRO A 135 -26.79 0.40 -6.83
C PRO A 135 -27.77 -0.77 -7.04
N ALA A 136 -27.25 -1.96 -7.33
CA ALA A 136 -28.02 -3.18 -7.53
C ALA A 136 -27.26 -4.40 -6.97
N GLY A 137 -27.49 -5.58 -7.55
CA GLY A 137 -26.98 -6.85 -7.00
C GLY A 137 -25.45 -6.92 -6.93
N TRP A 138 -24.73 -6.33 -7.89
CA TRP A 138 -23.27 -6.38 -7.91
C TRP A 138 -22.63 -5.46 -6.88
N THR A 139 -23.25 -4.32 -6.56
CA THR A 139 -22.82 -3.40 -5.48
C THR A 139 -22.91 -4.06 -4.10
N LEU A 140 -23.88 -4.95 -3.90
CA LEU A 140 -24.08 -5.70 -2.64
C LEU A 140 -23.08 -6.85 -2.47
N LEU A 141 -22.67 -7.47 -3.58
CA LEU A 141 -21.68 -8.55 -3.57
C LEU A 141 -20.25 -8.03 -3.47
N GLY A 142 -19.98 -6.86 -4.08
CA GLY A 142 -18.63 -6.33 -4.23
C GLY A 142 -17.91 -6.91 -5.44
#